data_AF-A0A3N7FHV9-F1
#
_entry.id   AF-A0A3N7FHV9-F1
#
_cell.length_a   1.000
_cell.length_b   1.000
_cell.length_c   1.000
_cell.angle_alpha   90.00
_cell.angle_beta   90.00
_cell.angle_gamma   90.00
#
_symmetry.space_group_name_H-M   'P 1'
#
loop_
_entity.id
_entity.type
_entity.pdbx_description
1 polymer ?
#
loop_
_entity_poly.entity_id
_entity_poly.type
_entity_poly.pdbx_seq_one_letter_code
_entity_poly.pdbx_strand_id
1 'polypeptide(L)'
;MLNTRSLTNDPCETPHEFFLESVEKTRGNQVVTTYVRSSPRNVPPCSSNDNHSADHMSKIEVFSSSTTIKQAGLMECCDVEETADMNIAHIKSRACMKNAIIA
;
A
#
# COMPACT_ATOMS: atom_id res chain seq x y z
N MET A 1 13.76 12.04 15.77
CA MET A 1 13.02 12.62 14.64
C MET A 1 12.91 11.55 13.57
N LEU A 2 11.71 11.23 13.08
CA LEU A 2 11.54 10.25 12.01
C LEU A 2 11.98 10.91 10.69
N ASN A 3 12.83 10.25 9.91
CA ASN A 3 13.23 10.73 8.59
C ASN A 3 12.10 10.51 7.58
N THR A 4 11.04 11.31 7.68
CA THR A 4 9.95 11.32 6.70
C THR A 4 10.30 12.25 5.54
N ARG A 5 9.81 11.94 4.33
CA ARG A 5 9.95 12.82 3.17
C ARG A 5 9.34 14.19 3.50
N SER A 6 9.99 15.28 3.11
CA SER A 6 9.47 16.63 3.36
C SER A 6 8.15 16.84 2.61
N LEU A 7 7.19 17.50 3.26
CA LEU A 7 6.00 18.00 2.57
C LEU A 7 6.43 19.04 1.54
N THR A 8 6.15 18.76 0.27
CA THR A 8 6.36 19.68 -0.84
C THR A 8 5.01 20.05 -1.44
N ASN A 9 4.96 21.12 -2.23
CA ASN A 9 3.77 21.43 -3.04
C ASN A 9 3.87 20.84 -4.45
N ASP A 10 4.89 20.03 -4.73
CA ASP A 10 5.06 19.38 -6.02
C ASP A 10 4.13 18.15 -6.09
N PRO A 11 3.16 18.12 -7.02
CA PRO A 11 2.26 16.99 -7.24
C PRO A 11 2.93 15.62 -7.36
N CYS A 12 4.16 15.57 -7.87
CA CYS A 12 4.90 14.34 -8.15
C CYS A 12 5.73 13.87 -6.95
N GLU A 13 6.07 14.77 -6.03
CA GLU A 13 6.85 14.47 -4.83
C GLU A 13 5.97 14.30 -3.57
N THR A 14 4.76 14.88 -3.58
CA THR A 14 3.83 14.86 -2.43
C THR A 14 3.23 13.47 -2.24
N PRO A 15 3.52 12.77 -1.11
CA PRO A 15 3.03 11.42 -0.89
C PRO A 15 1.52 11.39 -0.57
N HIS A 16 0.87 10.26 -0.84
CA HIS A 16 -0.41 9.94 -0.20
C HIS A 16 -0.13 9.30 1.15
N GLU A 17 -0.60 9.92 2.23
CA GLU A 17 -0.35 9.43 3.59
C GLU A 17 -1.51 8.57 4.10
N PHE A 18 -1.17 7.41 4.65
CA PHE A 18 -2.10 6.50 5.30
C PHE A 18 -1.58 6.11 6.69
N PHE A 19 -2.48 6.03 7.66
CA PHE A 19 -2.17 5.56 9.01
C PHE A 19 -2.68 4.14 9.22
N LEU A 20 -1.94 3.39 10.03
CA LEU A 20 -2.37 2.08 10.49
C LEU A 20 -3.65 2.21 11.31
N GLU A 21 -4.72 1.54 10.87
CA GLU A 21 -6.00 1.47 11.57
C GLU A 21 -6.07 0.22 12.44
N SER A 22 -5.82 -0.96 11.86
CA SER A 22 -5.93 -2.24 12.57
C SER A 22 -5.01 -3.32 12.02
N VAL A 23 -4.79 -4.35 12.84
CA VAL A 23 -4.14 -5.60 12.47
C VAL A 23 -4.99 -6.74 13.00
N GLU A 24 -5.59 -7.50 12.10
CA GLU A 24 -6.58 -8.53 12.44
C GLU A 24 -6.17 -9.89 11.87
N LYS A 25 -6.32 -10.95 12.67
CA LYS A 25 -6.17 -12.33 12.19
C LYS A 25 -7.49 -12.78 11.57
N THR A 26 -7.46 -13.17 10.31
CA THR A 26 -8.64 -13.75 9.65
C THR A 26 -8.73 -15.25 9.91
N ARG A 27 -9.84 -15.87 9.53
CA ARG A 27 -9.97 -17.34 9.57
C ARG A 27 -9.09 -17.94 8.47
N GLY A 28 -8.14 -18.78 8.85
CA GLY A 28 -7.04 -19.22 7.98
C GLY A 28 -5.75 -18.50 8.37
N ASN A 29 -4.60 -19.01 7.96
CA ASN A 29 -3.28 -18.50 8.37
C ASN A 29 -2.94 -17.14 7.72
N GLN A 30 -3.80 -16.14 7.89
CA GLN A 30 -3.72 -14.83 7.27
C GLN A 30 -3.97 -13.72 8.29
N VAL A 31 -3.28 -12.61 8.10
CA VAL A 31 -3.39 -11.35 8.83
C VAL A 31 -3.75 -10.27 7.83
N VAL A 32 -4.75 -9.47 8.17
CA VAL A 32 -5.14 -8.27 7.42
C VAL A 32 -4.65 -7.07 8.21
N THR A 33 -3.85 -6.25 7.55
CA THR A 33 -3.39 -4.96 8.08
C THR A 33 -4.09 -3.86 7.32
N THR A 34 -4.90 -3.08 8.03
CA THR A 34 -5.73 -2.03 7.42
C THR A 34 -5.08 -0.67 7.64
N TYR A 35 -4.96 0.10 6.57
CA TYR A 35 -4.50 1.48 6.60
C TYR A 35 -5.58 2.40 6.05
N VAL A 36 -5.78 3.54 6.70
CA VAL A 36 -6.76 4.56 6.29
C VAL A 36 -6.08 5.86 5.93
N ARG A 37 -6.62 6.57 4.93
CA ARG A 37 -6.06 7.85 4.49
C ARG A 37 -6.03 8.86 5.64
N SER A 38 -4.87 9.46 5.86
CA SER A 38 -4.67 10.51 6.85
C SER A 38 -5.43 11.79 6.46
N SER A 39 -5.14 12.30 5.27
CA SER A 39 -5.71 13.52 4.74
C SER A 39 -5.63 13.55 3.20
N PRO A 40 -6.45 14.38 2.52
CA PRO A 40 -6.23 14.68 1.11
C PRO A 40 -4.92 15.43 0.91
N ARG A 41 -4.26 15.24 -0.25
CA ARG A 41 -3.00 15.92 -0.57
C ARG A 41 -3.19 17.40 -0.94
N ASN A 42 -4.40 17.79 -1.35
CA ASN A 42 -4.74 19.14 -1.80
C ASN A 42 -3.84 19.68 -2.94
N VAL A 43 -3.29 18.78 -3.76
CA VAL A 43 -2.53 19.09 -4.98
C VAL A 43 -3.10 18.25 -6.13
N PRO A 44 -2.99 18.70 -7.39
CA PRO A 44 -3.46 17.92 -8.53
C PRO A 44 -2.66 16.61 -8.70
N PRO A 45 -3.12 15.68 -9.57
CA PRO A 45 -2.31 14.55 -10.03
C PRO A 45 -1.00 15.00 -10.66
N CYS A 46 0.05 14.18 -10.53
CA CYS A 46 1.31 14.40 -11.24
C CYS A 46 1.09 14.27 -12.76
N SER A 47 1.55 15.26 -13.53
CA SER A 47 1.31 15.33 -14.98
C SER A 47 2.05 14.24 -15.78
N SER A 48 3.14 13.68 -15.25
CA SER A 48 3.90 12.61 -15.91
C SER A 48 3.21 11.24 -15.84
N ASN A 49 2.10 11.13 -15.11
CA ASN A 49 1.52 9.83 -14.74
C ASN A 49 0.23 9.51 -15.48
N ASP A 50 -0.03 10.12 -16.64
CA ASP A 50 -1.24 9.90 -17.45
C ASP A 50 -2.55 9.96 -16.63
N ASN A 51 -2.61 10.87 -15.66
CA ASN A 51 -3.76 11.06 -14.75
C ASN A 51 -4.06 9.86 -13.81
N HIS A 52 -3.16 8.89 -13.70
CA HIS A 52 -3.24 7.82 -12.71
C HIS A 52 -2.87 8.37 -11.32
N SER A 53 -3.89 8.73 -10.55
CA SER A 53 -3.77 9.18 -9.16
C SER A 53 -4.48 8.22 -8.20
N ALA A 54 -3.86 7.99 -7.04
CA ALA A 54 -4.45 7.26 -5.93
C ALA A 54 -5.37 8.15 -5.06
N ASP A 55 -5.71 9.37 -5.47
CA ASP A 55 -6.55 10.29 -4.67
C ASP A 55 -7.93 9.70 -4.31
N HIS A 56 -8.48 8.83 -5.16
CA HIS A 56 -9.78 8.19 -4.95
C HIS A 56 -9.76 7.12 -3.82
N MET A 57 -8.58 6.63 -3.43
CA MET A 57 -8.45 5.57 -2.45
C MET A 57 -8.60 6.12 -1.03
N SER A 58 -9.46 5.54 -0.20
CA SER A 58 -9.61 5.89 1.22
C SER A 58 -8.96 4.87 2.15
N LYS A 59 -8.79 3.63 1.68
CA LYS A 59 -8.34 2.51 2.50
C LYS A 59 -7.42 1.58 1.71
N ILE A 60 -6.47 0.98 2.41
CA ILE A 60 -5.58 -0.07 1.90
C ILE A 60 -5.67 -1.24 2.86
N GLU A 61 -5.97 -2.43 2.35
CA GLU A 61 -5.98 -3.67 3.13
C GLU A 61 -4.86 -4.57 2.63
N VAL A 62 -3.89 -4.85 3.51
CA VAL A 62 -2.74 -5.69 3.20
C VAL A 62 -2.95 -7.08 3.80
N PHE A 63 -3.11 -8.06 2.93
CA PHE A 63 -3.28 -9.46 3.26
C PHE A 63 -1.92 -10.15 3.32
N SER A 64 -1.57 -10.69 4.48
CA SER A 64 -0.28 -11.36 4.73
C SER A 64 -0.43 -12.70 5.43
N SER A 65 0.53 -13.60 5.20
CA SER A 65 0.52 -14.91 5.87
C SER A 65 0.86 -14.75 7.35
N SER A 66 0.05 -15.35 8.22
CA SER A 66 0.28 -15.35 9.68
C SER A 66 1.37 -16.34 10.11
N THR A 67 1.76 -17.25 9.22
CA THR A 67 2.69 -18.36 9.51
C THR A 67 4.10 -18.13 8.99
N THR A 68 4.30 -17.15 8.11
CA THR A 68 5.63 -16.89 7.56
C THR A 68 6.40 -16.02 8.55
N ILE A 69 7.44 -16.58 9.17
CA ILE A 69 8.39 -15.77 9.96
C ILE A 69 9.14 -14.90 8.95
N LYS A 70 8.95 -13.57 9.03
CA LYS A 70 9.73 -12.63 8.24
C LYS A 70 11.18 -12.65 8.71
N GLN A 71 12.01 -13.47 8.06
CA GLN A 71 13.45 -13.45 8.31
C GLN A 71 14.08 -12.29 7.55
N ALA A 72 15.03 -11.61 8.20
CA ALA A 72 15.80 -10.56 7.53
C ALA A 72 16.47 -11.12 6.27
N GLY A 73 16.25 -10.46 5.12
CA GLY A 73 16.78 -10.89 3.83
C GLY A 73 15.82 -11.72 2.97
N LEU A 74 14.67 -12.16 3.50
CA LEU A 74 13.60 -12.72 2.67
C LEU A 74 12.75 -11.59 2.09
N MET A 75 12.71 -11.52 0.76
CA MET A 75 11.88 -10.59 0.03
C MET A 75 10.51 -11.21 -0.25
N GLU A 76 9.47 -10.42 0.01
CA GLU A 76 8.09 -10.75 -0.37
C GLU A 76 7.69 -9.84 -1.53
N CYS A 77 6.93 -10.40 -2.46
CA CYS A 77 6.31 -9.66 -3.54
C CYS A 77 4.83 -9.43 -3.21
N CYS A 78 4.21 -8.46 -3.84
CA CYS A 78 2.78 -8.19 -3.66
C CYS A 78 2.05 -8.08 -5.00
N ASP A 79 0.82 -8.57 -4.99
CA ASP A 79 -0.15 -8.32 -6.05
C ASP A 79 -1.14 -7.26 -5.57
N VAL A 80 -1.50 -6.32 -6.44
CA VAL A 80 -2.61 -5.38 -6.21
C VAL A 80 -3.84 -5.99 -6.87
N GLU A 81 -4.83 -6.37 -6.07
CA GLU A 81 -6.06 -7.02 -6.55
C GLU A 81 -7.14 -5.96 -6.79
N GLU A 82 -7.86 -6.06 -7.91
CA GLU A 82 -9.04 -5.25 -8.18
C GLU A 82 -10.18 -5.63 -7.22
N THR A 83 -10.86 -4.62 -6.69
CA THR A 83 -11.95 -4.76 -5.74
C THR A 83 -13.24 -4.20 -6.34
N ALA A 84 -14.39 -4.67 -5.84
CA ALA A 84 -15.67 -4.05 -6.18
C ALA A 84 -15.78 -2.62 -5.63
N ASP A 85 -15.14 -2.37 -4.49
CA ASP A 85 -15.07 -1.07 -3.82
C ASP A 85 -13.89 -0.26 -4.37
N MET A 86 -14.15 0.58 -5.37
CA MET A 86 -13.11 1.36 -6.07
C MET A 86 -12.23 2.22 -5.14
N ASN A 87 -12.68 2.55 -3.92
CA ASN A 87 -11.93 3.33 -2.93
C ASN A 87 -11.06 2.49 -1.98
N ILE A 88 -11.05 1.16 -2.12
CA ILE A 88 -10.25 0.24 -1.29
C ILE A 88 -9.29 -0.54 -2.19
N ALA A 89 -7.98 -0.44 -1.94
CA ALA A 89 -7.03 -1.36 -2.56
C ALA A 89 -6.77 -2.57 -1.68
N HIS A 90 -6.83 -3.74 -2.30
CA HIS A 90 -6.36 -4.98 -1.70
C HIS A 90 -4.95 -5.27 -2.18
N ILE A 91 -4.03 -5.44 -1.24
CA ILE A 91 -2.64 -5.80 -1.50
C ILE A 91 -2.39 -7.17 -0.89
N LYS A 92 -2.03 -8.14 -1.71
CA LYS A 92 -1.76 -9.50 -1.25
C LYS A 92 -0.27 -9.79 -1.30
N SER A 93 0.32 -9.96 -0.12
CA SER A 93 1.71 -10.39 0.00
C SER A 93 1.87 -11.89 -0.25
N ARG A 94 2.94 -12.24 -0.95
CA ARG A 94 3.25 -13.59 -1.43
C ARG A 94 4.76 -13.78 -1.62
N ALA A 95 5.20 -15.02 -1.77
CA ALA A 95 6.55 -15.30 -2.23
C ALA A 95 6.76 -14.78 -3.65
N CYS A 96 7.92 -14.16 -3.91
CA CYS A 96 8.29 -13.72 -5.25
C CYS A 96 8.40 -14.90 -6.22
N MET A 97 7.92 -14.71 -7.45
CA MET A 97 8.11 -15.70 -8.51
C MET A 97 9.57 -15.65 -8.99
N LYS A 98 10.05 -16.77 -9.54
CA LYS A 98 11.35 -16.80 -10.21
C LYS A 98 11.33 -15.82 -11.37
N ASN A 99 12.33 -14.94 -11.45
CA ASN A 99 12.46 -13.88 -12.46
C ASN A 99 11.38 -12.78 -12.39
N ALA A 100 10.70 -12.60 -11.25
CA ALA A 100 9.86 -11.44 -11.05
C ALA A 100 10.72 -10.16 -11.14
N ILE A 101 10.29 -9.22 -11.97
CA ILE A 101 10.93 -7.90 -12.05
C ILE A 101 10.44 -7.09 -10.86
N ILE A 102 11.40 -6.62 -10.06
CA ILE A 102 11.15 -5.69 -8.96
C ILE A 102 11.37 -4.31 -9.55
N ALA A 103 10.29 -3.54 -9.69
CA ALA A 103 10.32 -2.17 -10.18
C ALA A 103 10.61 -1.19 -9.04
#